data_AF-W8S2T4-F1
#
_entry.id   AF-W8S2T4-F1
#
_cell.length_a   1.000
_cell.length_b   1.000
_cell.length_c   1.000
_cell.angle_alpha   90.00
_cell.angle_beta   90.00
_cell.angle_gamma   90.00
#
_symmetry.space_group_name_H-M   'P 1'
#
loop_
_entity.id
_entity.type
_entity.pdbx_description
1 polymer ?
#
loop_
_entity_poly.entity_id
_entity_poly.type
_entity_poly.pdbx_seq_one_letter_code
_entity_poly.pdbx_strand_id
1 'polypeptide(L)'
;MPKAEATENAEPAAPAADDAPEREQTVDEKIAAAKVHGPEPRRTIGSLVQELLMDPDLGYQEIVDQVLAEFPAANTSVRSVASVAAVMRKKGTDVPMRRKPRKG
;
A
#
# COMPACT_ATOMS: atom_id res chain seq x y z
N MET A 1 -59.34 49.81 19.57
CA MET A 1 -59.81 49.40 18.23
C MET A 1 -59.04 48.16 17.82
N PRO A 2 -59.72 47.06 17.45
CA PRO A 2 -59.24 45.68 17.59
C PRO A 2 -58.96 45.00 16.24
N LYS A 3 -58.31 43.82 16.27
CA LYS A 3 -58.49 42.71 15.31
C LYS A 3 -57.97 41.43 16.01
N ALA A 4 -58.84 40.59 16.59
CA ALA A 4 -59.70 39.59 15.95
C ALA A 4 -58.85 38.62 15.11
N GLU A 5 -58.48 37.45 15.65
CA GLU A 5 -59.26 36.22 15.86
C GLU A 5 -59.11 35.23 14.68
N ALA A 6 -58.68 34.02 15.06
CA ALA A 6 -59.04 32.70 14.54
C ALA A 6 -59.41 32.54 13.06
N THR A 7 -58.79 31.58 12.36
CA THR A 7 -59.53 30.38 11.90
C THR A 7 -58.59 29.21 11.59
N GLU A 8 -58.91 28.09 12.24
CA GLU A 8 -58.57 26.70 11.95
C GLU A 8 -59.44 26.19 10.78
N ASN A 9 -58.88 25.58 9.73
CA ASN A 9 -59.41 24.35 9.08
C ASN A 9 -58.70 23.96 7.77
N ALA A 10 -58.38 22.66 7.66
CA ALA A 10 -58.55 21.72 6.52
C ALA A 10 -58.15 22.17 5.10
N GLU A 11 -57.44 21.41 4.25
CA GLU A 11 -57.20 19.96 4.08
C GLU A 11 -55.97 19.80 3.11
N PRO A 12 -55.46 18.59 2.82
CA PRO A 12 -54.05 18.33 2.57
C PRO A 12 -53.73 18.27 1.07
N ALA A 13 -52.69 18.98 0.65
CA ALA A 13 -52.06 18.73 -0.65
C ALA A 13 -50.80 17.90 -0.41
N ALA A 14 -50.91 16.59 -0.61
CA ALA A 14 -49.76 15.70 -0.69
C ALA A 14 -48.82 16.16 -1.82
N PRO A 15 -47.51 16.17 -1.62
CA PRO A 15 -46.57 15.93 -2.70
C PRO A 15 -45.98 14.53 -2.56
N ALA A 16 -46.28 13.76 -3.60
CA ALA A 16 -45.59 12.62 -4.17
C ALA A 16 -44.29 12.14 -3.49
N ALA A 17 -44.24 10.81 -3.34
CA ALA A 17 -43.00 10.06 -3.18
C ALA A 17 -42.07 10.27 -4.39
N ASP A 18 -40.83 10.63 -4.10
CA ASP A 18 -39.58 10.54 -4.87
C ASP A 18 -38.61 11.42 -4.04
N ASP A 19 -37.40 11.08 -3.64
CA ASP A 19 -36.56 9.88 -3.66
C ASP A 19 -35.47 10.20 -2.61
N ALA A 20 -34.51 9.30 -2.38
CA ALA A 20 -33.61 9.28 -1.22
C ALA A 20 -32.93 10.62 -0.81
N PRO A 21 -32.60 10.82 0.49
CA PRO A 21 -31.67 11.89 0.85
C PRO A 21 -30.35 11.61 0.12
N GLU A 22 -29.93 12.54 -0.74
CA GLU A 22 -28.57 12.56 -1.26
C GLU A 22 -27.64 12.64 -0.04
N ARG A 23 -27.17 11.48 0.43
CA ARG A 23 -26.16 11.39 1.47
C ARG A 23 -24.91 12.05 0.88
N GLU A 24 -24.63 13.27 1.33
CA GLU A 24 -23.31 13.86 1.21
C GLU A 24 -22.32 12.85 1.82
N GLN A 25 -21.53 12.20 0.97
CA GLN A 25 -20.51 11.26 1.41
C GLN A 25 -19.59 12.01 2.37
N THR A 26 -19.48 11.50 3.60
CA THR A 26 -18.63 12.14 4.59
C THR A 26 -17.19 12.10 4.12
N VAL A 27 -16.39 13.06 4.55
CA VAL A 27 -14.96 13.13 4.19
C VAL A 27 -14.26 11.82 4.56
N ASP A 28 -14.67 11.17 5.65
CA ASP A 28 -14.18 9.86 6.08
C ASP A 28 -14.48 8.74 5.07
N GLU A 29 -15.67 8.73 4.48
CA GLU A 29 -16.08 7.76 3.45
C GLU A 29 -15.29 7.98 2.14
N LYS A 30 -14.98 9.26 1.84
CA LYS A 30 -14.16 9.66 0.69
C LYS A 30 -12.69 9.28 0.84
N ILE A 31 -12.15 9.33 2.06
CA ILE A 31 -10.79 8.86 2.37
C ILE A 31 -10.73 7.34 2.33
N ALA A 32 -11.74 6.64 2.86
CA ALA A 32 -11.81 5.18 2.82
C ALA A 32 -11.92 4.64 1.38
N ALA A 33 -12.60 5.36 0.50
CA ALA A 33 -12.72 5.03 -0.93
C ALA A 33 -11.51 5.44 -1.78
N ALA A 34 -10.59 6.25 -1.25
CA ALA A 34 -9.42 6.71 -1.98
C ALA A 34 -8.40 5.58 -2.15
N LYS A 35 -8.49 4.85 -3.27
CA LYS A 35 -7.39 4.01 -3.76
C LYS A 35 -6.23 4.91 -4.17
N VAL A 36 -5.20 4.96 -3.32
CA VAL A 36 -3.91 5.58 -3.65
C VAL A 36 -3.24 4.73 -4.73
N HIS A 37 -3.53 5.05 -5.99
CA HIS A 37 -2.72 4.60 -7.13
C HIS A 37 -1.49 5.51 -7.20
N GLY A 38 -0.55 5.28 -6.27
CA GLY A 38 0.78 5.86 -6.39
C GLY A 38 1.46 5.35 -7.66
N PRO A 39 2.42 6.11 -8.23
CA PRO A 39 3.24 5.59 -9.32
C PRO A 39 3.86 4.27 -8.87
N GLU A 40 3.88 3.26 -9.75
CA GLU A 40 4.51 1.98 -9.40
C GLU A 40 5.90 2.25 -8.83
N PRO A 41 6.24 1.66 -7.66
CA PRO A 41 7.51 1.92 -7.03
C PRO A 41 8.60 1.57 -8.03
N ARG A 42 9.37 2.57 -8.45
CA ARG A 42 10.50 2.36 -9.36
C ARG A 42 11.36 1.26 -8.76
N ARG A 43 11.46 0.11 -9.44
CA ARG A 43 12.34 -0.96 -8.99
C ARG A 43 13.75 -0.40 -8.94
N THR A 44 14.28 -0.31 -7.73
CA THR A 44 15.68 0.04 -7.48
C THR A 44 16.46 -1.23 -7.19
N ILE A 45 17.78 -1.19 -7.37
CA ILE A 45 18.67 -2.29 -6.98
C ILE A 45 18.45 -2.65 -5.50
N GLY A 46 18.30 -1.64 -4.63
CA GLY A 46 18.09 -1.85 -3.21
C GLY A 46 16.76 -2.54 -2.88
N SER A 47 15.66 -2.15 -3.53
CA SER A 47 14.36 -2.79 -3.33
C SER A 47 14.35 -4.23 -3.86
N LEU A 48 14.97 -4.46 -5.02
CA LEU A 48 15.09 -5.81 -5.59
C LEU A 48 15.93 -6.72 -4.67
N VAL A 49 17.09 -6.27 -4.19
CA VAL A 49 17.90 -7.04 -3.24
C VAL A 49 17.13 -7.37 -1.97
N GLN A 50 16.35 -6.43 -1.43
CA GLN A 50 15.55 -6.67 -0.22
C GLN A 50 14.47 -7.72 -0.45
N GLU A 51 13.78 -7.67 -1.59
CA GLU A 51 12.78 -8.65 -1.99
C GLU A 51 13.39 -10.05 -2.10
N LEU A 52 14.49 -10.18 -2.86
CA LEU A 52 15.17 -11.47 -3.06
C LEU A 52 15.84 -12.01 -1.78
N LEU A 53 16.15 -11.13 -0.82
CA LEU A 53 16.66 -11.54 0.49
C LEU A 53 15.59 -12.23 1.35
N MET A 54 14.31 -12.04 1.07
CA MET A 54 13.22 -12.71 1.79
C MET A 54 12.98 -14.14 1.30
N ASP A 55 13.38 -14.45 0.07
CA ASP A 55 13.21 -15.77 -0.52
C ASP A 55 14.22 -16.77 0.08
N PRO A 56 13.83 -17.73 0.91
CA PRO A 56 14.77 -18.65 1.57
C PRO A 56 15.54 -19.53 0.58
N ASP A 57 15.03 -19.73 -0.64
CA ASP A 57 15.58 -20.65 -1.62
C ASP A 57 16.77 -20.05 -2.40
N LEU A 58 16.88 -18.71 -2.44
CA LEU A 58 17.93 -18.03 -3.21
C LEU A 58 19.25 -17.85 -2.44
N GLY A 59 20.36 -18.36 -2.95
CA GLY A 59 21.70 -18.06 -2.46
C GLY A 59 22.11 -16.60 -2.73
N TYR A 60 23.10 -16.09 -1.99
CA TYR A 60 23.61 -14.72 -2.25
C TYR A 60 24.18 -14.53 -3.67
N GLN A 61 24.67 -15.60 -4.31
CA GLN A 61 25.13 -15.52 -5.70
C GLN A 61 23.95 -15.36 -6.66
N GLU A 62 22.90 -16.16 -6.49
CA GLU A 62 21.70 -16.10 -7.33
C GLU A 62 21.00 -14.73 -7.22
N ILE A 63 20.99 -14.14 -6.02
CA ILE A 63 20.52 -12.75 -5.82
C ILE A 63 21.36 -11.76 -6.64
N VAL A 64 22.69 -11.92 -6.68
CA VAL A 64 23.56 -11.05 -7.48
C VAL A 64 23.28 -11.24 -8.97
N ASP A 65 23.16 -12.47 -9.43
CA ASP A 65 22.89 -12.79 -10.84
C ASP A 65 21.57 -12.18 -11.30
N GLN A 66 20.52 -12.29 -10.49
CA GLN A 66 19.21 -11.70 -10.80
C GLN A 66 19.25 -10.17 -10.80
N VAL A 67 19.99 -9.56 -9.87
CA VAL A 67 20.17 -8.10 -9.86
C VAL A 67 20.95 -7.62 -11.08
N LEU A 68 21.98 -8.35 -11.53
CA LEU A 68 22.75 -7.99 -12.72
C LEU A 68 21.96 -8.25 -14.01
N ALA A 69 21.06 -9.24 -14.03
CA ALA A 69 20.15 -9.47 -15.13
C ALA A 69 19.17 -8.30 -15.33
N GLU A 70 18.65 -7.73 -14.24
CA GLU A 70 17.72 -6.59 -14.30
C GLU A 70 18.46 -5.24 -14.39
N PHE A 71 19.66 -5.14 -13.79
CA PHE A 71 20.51 -3.95 -13.77
C PHE A 71 21.95 -4.26 -14.20
N PRO A 72 22.24 -4.35 -15.53
CA PRO A 72 23.57 -4.72 -16.02
C PRO A 72 24.67 -3.71 -15.67
N ALA A 73 24.31 -2.46 -15.41
CA ALA A 73 25.25 -1.41 -14.99
C ALA A 73 25.53 -1.41 -13.47
N ALA A 74 24.89 -2.30 -12.70
CA ALA A 74 25.08 -2.36 -11.26
C ALA A 74 26.42 -3.00 -10.89
N ASN A 75 27.01 -2.53 -9.77
CA ASN A 75 28.22 -3.12 -9.18
C ASN A 75 27.88 -3.96 -7.95
N THR A 76 26.82 -4.75 -8.04
CA THR A 76 26.35 -5.60 -6.93
C THR A 76 27.29 -6.77 -6.73
N SER A 77 27.60 -7.07 -5.46
CA SER A 77 28.45 -8.20 -5.08
C SER A 77 27.84 -8.94 -3.90
N VAL A 78 28.24 -10.20 -3.72
CA VAL A 78 27.81 -11.03 -2.57
C VAL A 78 28.08 -10.34 -1.24
N ARG A 79 29.19 -9.62 -1.12
CA ARG A 79 29.54 -8.86 0.08
C ARG A 79 28.53 -7.72 0.33
N SER A 80 28.12 -7.02 -0.71
CA SER A 80 27.11 -5.97 -0.62
C SER A 80 25.76 -6.54 -0.18
N VAL A 81 25.32 -7.64 -0.82
CA VAL A 81 24.06 -8.33 -0.46
C VAL A 81 24.09 -8.84 0.99
N ALA A 82 25.19 -9.46 1.42
CA ALA A 82 25.34 -9.93 2.79
C ALA A 82 25.32 -8.78 3.83
N SER A 83 25.89 -7.63 3.48
CA SER A 83 25.83 -6.42 4.30
C SER A 83 24.38 -5.92 4.45
N VAL A 84 23.62 -5.86 3.35
CA VAL A 84 22.20 -5.49 3.38
C VAL A 84 21.41 -6.45 4.25
N ALA A 85 21.60 -7.77 4.08
CA ALA A 85 20.97 -8.78 4.93
C ALA A 85 21.27 -8.58 6.42
N ALA A 86 22.53 -8.31 6.76
CA ALA A 86 22.93 -8.03 8.14
C ALA A 86 22.25 -6.76 8.70
N VAL A 87 22.17 -5.69 7.91
CA VAL A 87 21.47 -4.45 8.28
C VAL A 87 19.97 -4.71 8.50
N MET A 88 19.33 -5.50 7.64
CA MET A 88 17.92 -5.85 7.78
C MET A 88 17.65 -6.66 9.07
N ARG A 89 18.49 -7.66 9.38
CA ARG A 89 18.40 -8.39 10.65
C ARG A 89 18.60 -7.48 11.86
N LYS A 90 19.57 -6.55 11.78
CA LYS A 90 19.79 -5.55 12.83
C LYS A 90 18.57 -4.65 13.05
N LYS A 91 17.80 -4.37 12.00
CA LYS A 91 16.55 -3.60 12.06
C LYS A 91 15.35 -4.43 12.54
N GLY A 92 15.53 -5.72 12.82
CA GLY A 92 14.46 -6.62 13.29
C GLY A 92 13.69 -7.32 12.17
N THR A 93 14.15 -7.22 10.91
CA THR A 93 13.57 -8.01 9.82
C THR A 93 14.10 -9.44 9.85
N ASP A 94 13.20 -10.43 9.79
CA ASP A 94 13.56 -11.83 9.75
C ASP A 94 14.08 -12.24 8.36
N VAL A 95 15.36 -11.98 8.12
CA VAL A 95 16.04 -12.37 6.87
C VAL A 95 16.70 -13.74 7.07
N PRO A 96 16.36 -14.76 6.24
CA PRO A 96 16.92 -16.10 6.32
C PRO A 96 18.45 -16.12 6.48
N MET A 97 18.95 -16.89 7.44
CA MET A 97 20.39 -16.98 7.70
C MET A 97 21.05 -17.93 6.69
N ARG A 98 21.49 -17.37 5.56
CA ARG A 98 22.18 -18.13 4.51
C ARG A 98 23.61 -18.48 4.95
N ARG A 99 23.81 -19.69 5.47
CA ARG A 99 25.14 -20.29 5.64
C ARG A 99 25.55 -20.92 4.30
N LYS A 100 26.84 -20.79 3.94
CA LYS A 100 27.40 -21.30 2.67
C LYS A 100 26.92 -22.73 2.37
N PRO A 101 26.64 -23.08 1.09
CA PRO A 101 26.55 -24.49 0.71
C PRO A 101 27.88 -25.16 1.04
N ARG A 102 27.81 -26.35 1.65
CA ARG A 102 28.95 -27.27 1.67
C ARG A 102 29.31 -27.54 0.21
N LYS A 103 30.53 -27.19 -0.16
CA LYS A 103 31.12 -27.56 -1.46
C LYS A 103 31.07 -29.09 -1.56
N GLY A 104 30.24 -29.61 -2.46
CA GLY A 104 30.30 -30.99 -2.92
C GLY A 104 31.45 -31.16 -3.90
#